data_AF-A0A947Z3A8-F1
#
_entry.id   AF-A0A947Z3A8-F1
#
_cell.length_a   1.000
_cell.length_b   1.000
_cell.length_c   1.000
_cell.angle_alpha   90.00
_cell.angle_beta   90.00
_cell.angle_gamma   90.00
#
_symmetry.space_group_name_H-M   'P 1'
#
loop_
_entity.id
_entity.type
_entity.pdbx_description
1 polymer ?
#
loop_
_entity_poly.entity_id
_entity_poly.type
_entity_poly.pdbx_seq_one_letter_code
_entity_poly.pdbx_strand_id
1 'polypeptide(L)'
;MVREIQAIAARKEVVDAVKAGNAKQMSNAAILDLDTRWIKMQGKLPEAQEILGSRISALLAVEMNRKVYFKEVILTGNQGETLAMNKVTTDFWQGDEEKFLEIFDSNVPSRKPDSFISRARWDDSTKAMIAQVSVPVYDGESMIGTLTVGVDLKRVPHPNH
;
A
#
# COMPACT_ATOMS: atom_id res chain seq x y z
N MET A 1 -5.37 2.74 15.03
CA MET A 1 -4.99 1.99 13.82
C MET A 1 -5.52 2.63 12.55
N VAL A 2 -6.78 2.44 12.12
CA VAL A 2 -7.29 2.98 10.83
C VAL A 2 -7.03 4.48 10.68
N ARG A 3 -7.41 5.28 11.69
CA ARG A 3 -7.14 6.74 11.70
C ARG A 3 -5.65 7.10 11.63
N GLU A 4 -4.78 6.26 12.17
CA GLU A 4 -3.32 6.49 12.10
C GLU A 4 -2.82 6.24 10.68
N ILE A 5 -3.33 5.21 10.00
CA ILE A 5 -2.99 4.90 8.61
C ILE A 5 -3.56 5.98 7.68
N GLN A 6 -4.79 6.45 7.92
CA GLN A 6 -5.37 7.59 7.20
C GLN A 6 -4.52 8.86 7.37
N ALA A 7 -4.00 9.12 8.59
CA ALA A 7 -3.12 10.26 8.82
C ALA A 7 -1.77 10.15 8.08
N ILE A 8 -1.26 8.92 7.87
CA ILE A 8 -0.09 8.67 7.01
C ILE A 8 -0.45 8.92 5.55
N ALA A 9 -1.57 8.36 5.07
CA ALA A 9 -2.04 8.49 3.69
C ALA A 9 -2.29 9.95 3.27
N ALA A 10 -2.74 10.79 4.21
CA ALA A 10 -3.00 12.21 3.99
C ALA A 10 -1.75 13.11 4.02
N ARG A 11 -0.56 12.56 4.29
CA ARG A 11 0.67 13.36 4.28
C ARG A 11 0.97 13.88 2.89
N LYS A 12 1.46 15.12 2.82
CA LYS A 12 1.80 15.77 1.55
C LYS A 12 2.79 14.95 0.74
N GLU A 13 3.80 14.36 1.37
CA GLU A 13 4.81 13.54 0.70
C GLU A 13 4.23 12.27 0.08
N VAL A 14 3.20 11.68 0.70
CA VAL A 14 2.48 10.51 0.17
C VAL A 14 1.63 10.93 -1.03
N VAL A 15 0.84 11.98 -0.88
CA VAL A 15 -0.01 12.51 -1.96
C VAL A 15 0.83 12.93 -3.17
N ASP A 16 1.93 13.67 -2.95
CA ASP A 16 2.85 14.08 -4.01
C ASP A 16 3.48 12.87 -4.73
N ALA A 17 3.85 11.82 -3.99
CA ALA A 17 4.41 10.60 -4.57
C ALA A 17 3.40 9.87 -5.46
N VAL A 18 2.13 9.78 -5.03
CA VAL A 18 1.07 9.18 -5.83
C VAL A 18 0.79 10.01 -7.08
N LYS A 19 0.73 11.33 -6.97
CA LYS A 19 0.58 12.23 -8.13
C LYS A 19 1.70 12.07 -9.13
N ALA A 20 2.95 11.99 -8.67
CA ALA A 20 4.11 11.78 -9.52
C ALA A 20 4.11 10.39 -10.17
N GLY A 21 3.65 9.36 -9.47
CA GLY A 21 3.46 8.01 -10.01
C GLY A 21 2.43 7.98 -11.13
N ASN A 22 1.21 8.46 -10.84
CA ASN A 22 0.11 8.51 -11.81
C ASN A 22 0.46 9.35 -13.06
N ALA A 23 1.28 10.39 -12.91
CA ALA A 23 1.74 11.23 -14.02
C ALA A 23 2.66 10.50 -15.01
N LYS A 24 3.25 9.35 -14.64
CA LYS A 24 4.03 8.51 -15.56
C LYS A 24 3.18 7.80 -16.61
N GLN A 25 1.86 7.69 -16.39
CA GLN A 25 0.88 7.13 -17.32
C GLN A 25 1.31 5.77 -17.90
N MET A 26 1.65 4.82 -17.02
CA MET A 26 2.01 3.48 -17.48
C MET A 26 0.82 2.81 -18.16
N SER A 27 1.06 2.25 -19.35
CA SER A 27 0.02 1.46 -20.01
C SER A 27 -0.25 0.17 -19.20
N ASN A 28 -1.48 -0.33 -19.25
CA ASN A 28 -1.82 -1.59 -18.60
C ASN A 28 -0.90 -2.74 -19.06
N ALA A 29 -0.50 -2.75 -20.33
CA ALA A 29 0.44 -3.74 -20.85
C ALA A 29 1.83 -3.63 -20.19
N ALA A 30 2.32 -2.43 -19.93
CA ALA A 30 3.59 -2.22 -19.24
C ALA A 30 3.52 -2.61 -17.75
N ILE A 31 2.40 -2.32 -17.08
CA ILE A 31 2.15 -2.74 -15.69
C ILE A 31 2.17 -4.27 -15.59
N LEU A 32 1.42 -4.96 -16.47
CA LEU A 32 1.32 -6.42 -16.46
C LEU A 32 2.64 -7.11 -16.88
N ASP A 33 3.42 -6.51 -17.79
CA ASP A 33 4.76 -7.01 -18.13
C ASP A 33 5.71 -6.93 -16.94
N LEU A 34 5.76 -5.76 -16.27
CA LEU A 34 6.58 -5.56 -15.08
C LEU A 34 6.15 -6.52 -13.97
N ASP A 35 4.86 -6.69 -13.76
CA ASP A 35 4.30 -7.61 -12.77
C ASP A 35 4.70 -9.07 -13.04
N THR A 36 4.58 -9.53 -14.30
CA THR A 36 5.00 -10.87 -14.69
C THR A 36 6.48 -11.11 -14.42
N ARG A 37 7.34 -10.13 -14.74
CA ARG A 37 8.77 -10.20 -14.44
C ARG A 37 9.02 -10.17 -12.94
N TRP A 38 8.28 -9.37 -12.19
CA TRP A 38 8.41 -9.23 -10.74
C TRP A 38 8.16 -10.55 -10.03
N ILE A 39 7.04 -11.20 -10.34
CA ILE A 39 6.68 -12.51 -9.79
C ILE A 39 7.75 -13.54 -10.15
N LYS A 40 8.13 -13.62 -11.44
CA LYS A 40 9.15 -14.58 -11.93
C LYS A 40 10.49 -14.42 -11.21
N MET A 41 10.90 -13.18 -10.96
CA MET A 41 12.18 -12.86 -10.32
C MET A 41 12.06 -12.72 -8.80
N GLN A 42 10.89 -12.96 -8.22
CA GLN A 42 10.61 -12.77 -6.79
C GLN A 42 11.04 -11.37 -6.31
N GLY A 43 10.74 -10.34 -7.11
CA GLY A 43 11.10 -8.95 -6.86
C GLY A 43 12.61 -8.64 -6.89
N LYS A 44 13.46 -9.55 -7.40
CA LYS A 44 14.90 -9.30 -7.63
C LYS A 44 15.13 -8.57 -8.95
N LEU A 45 14.49 -7.41 -9.10
CA LEU A 45 14.56 -6.53 -10.26
C LEU A 45 15.12 -5.15 -9.88
N PRO A 46 15.77 -4.43 -10.82
CA PRO A 46 16.18 -3.05 -10.61
C PRO A 46 15.00 -2.14 -10.20
N GLU A 47 13.83 -2.31 -10.81
CA GLU A 47 12.63 -1.52 -10.50
C GLU A 47 12.17 -1.71 -9.05
N ALA A 48 12.24 -2.94 -8.54
CA ALA A 48 11.92 -3.23 -7.14
C ALA A 48 12.90 -2.56 -6.17
N GLN A 49 14.20 -2.55 -6.52
CA GLN A 49 15.23 -1.87 -5.73
C GLN A 49 15.07 -0.35 -5.78
N GLU A 50 14.70 0.21 -6.94
CA GLU A 50 14.44 1.64 -7.10
C GLU A 50 13.24 2.07 -6.25
N ILE A 51 12.12 1.33 -6.32
CA ILE A 51 10.94 1.60 -5.51
C ILE A 51 11.27 1.49 -4.02
N LEU A 52 11.92 0.40 -3.59
CA LEU A 52 12.30 0.18 -2.18
C LEU A 52 13.27 1.25 -1.67
N GLY A 53 14.20 1.69 -2.52
CA GLY A 53 15.21 2.71 -2.22
C GLY A 53 14.72 4.15 -2.35
N SER A 54 13.47 4.36 -2.76
CA SER A 54 12.92 5.70 -2.95
C SER A 54 12.76 6.46 -1.63
N ARG A 55 12.77 7.80 -1.69
CA ARG A 55 12.56 8.66 -0.52
C ARG A 55 11.23 8.39 0.18
N ILE A 56 10.17 8.11 -0.59
CA ILE A 56 8.85 7.83 -0.03
C ILE A 56 8.81 6.46 0.67
N SER A 57 9.45 5.44 0.10
CA SER A 57 9.60 4.13 0.76
C SER A 57 10.37 4.25 2.07
N ALA A 58 11.44 5.04 2.11
CA ALA A 58 12.18 5.32 3.34
C ALA A 58 11.31 6.02 4.41
N LEU A 59 10.52 7.03 4.01
CA LEU A 59 9.57 7.71 4.92
C LEU A 59 8.54 6.72 5.47
N LEU A 60 7.92 5.92 4.61
CA LEU A 60 6.91 4.94 5.03
C LEU A 60 7.52 3.85 5.92
N ALA A 61 8.77 3.43 5.66
CA ALA A 61 9.49 2.51 6.53
C ALA A 61 9.70 3.08 7.94
N VAL A 62 10.01 4.38 8.06
CA VAL A 62 10.06 5.06 9.36
C VAL A 62 8.69 5.01 10.05
N GLU A 63 7.60 5.28 9.33
CA GLU A 63 6.24 5.20 9.90
C GLU A 63 5.87 3.78 10.38
N MET A 64 6.27 2.75 9.63
CA MET A 64 6.05 1.35 10.03
C MET A 64 6.81 1.02 11.32
N ASN A 65 7.96 1.64 11.57
CA ASN A 65 8.73 1.41 12.79
C ASN A 65 8.19 2.17 14.02
N ARG A 66 7.24 3.11 13.86
CA ARG A 66 6.67 3.87 14.99
C ARG A 66 5.74 3.03 15.87
N LYS A 67 5.21 1.93 15.33
CA LYS A 67 4.28 1.04 16.03
C LYS A 67 4.70 -0.39 15.81
N VAL A 68 4.86 -1.14 16.90
CA VAL A 68 5.33 -2.54 16.86
C VAL A 68 4.39 -3.48 16.07
N TYR A 69 3.11 -3.09 15.93
CA TYR A 69 2.10 -3.85 15.18
C TYR A 69 2.10 -3.55 13.68
N PHE A 70 2.73 -2.48 13.20
CA PHE A 70 2.90 -2.26 11.77
C PHE A 70 4.05 -3.10 11.23
N LYS A 71 3.82 -3.80 10.12
CA LYS A 71 4.79 -4.73 9.53
C LYS A 71 5.17 -4.36 8.11
N GLU A 72 4.17 -4.01 7.31
CA GLU A 72 4.31 -3.84 5.87
C GLU A 72 3.51 -2.64 5.44
N VAL A 73 3.99 -1.97 4.40
CA VAL A 73 3.29 -0.87 3.76
C VAL A 73 3.45 -0.98 2.26
N ILE A 74 2.36 -0.77 1.55
CA ILE A 74 2.31 -0.71 0.08
C ILE A 74 1.50 0.53 -0.27
N LEU A 75 2.12 1.45 -0.99
CA LEU A 75 1.47 2.62 -1.57
C LEU A 75 1.23 2.34 -3.05
N THR A 76 0.00 2.52 -3.50
CA THR A 76 -0.40 2.29 -4.89
C THR A 76 -0.81 3.57 -5.58
N GLY A 77 -0.67 3.58 -6.91
CA GLY A 77 -1.29 4.58 -7.78
C GLY A 77 -2.73 4.26 -8.13
N ASN A 78 -3.30 5.01 -9.07
CA ASN A 78 -4.69 4.87 -9.48
C ASN A 78 -4.96 3.65 -10.37
N GLN A 79 -3.93 2.99 -10.88
CA GLN A 79 -4.05 1.73 -11.62
C GLN A 79 -3.71 0.52 -10.75
N GLY A 80 -3.40 0.72 -9.46
CA GLY A 80 -2.99 -0.33 -8.52
C GLY A 80 -1.50 -0.69 -8.60
N GLU A 81 -0.71 0.03 -9.40
CA GLU A 81 0.74 -0.14 -9.48
C GLU A 81 1.44 0.26 -8.18
N THR A 82 2.44 -0.51 -7.75
CA THR A 82 3.19 -0.20 -6.52
C THR A 82 4.12 0.98 -6.73
N LEU A 83 3.91 2.06 -5.95
CA LEU A 83 4.71 3.28 -5.99
C LEU A 83 5.72 3.37 -4.83
N ALA A 84 5.42 2.73 -3.70
CA ALA A 84 6.32 2.66 -2.56
C ALA A 84 6.03 1.42 -1.71
N MET A 85 7.06 0.90 -1.04
CA MET A 85 6.96 -0.26 -0.15
C MET A 85 8.11 -0.28 0.85
N ASN A 86 7.91 -0.80 2.06
CA ASN A 86 9.00 -1.00 3.03
C ASN A 86 9.68 -2.38 2.92
N LYS A 87 9.03 -3.32 2.24
CA LYS A 87 9.53 -4.63 1.91
C LYS A 87 9.11 -4.96 0.48
N VAL A 88 9.91 -5.77 -0.20
CA VAL A 88 9.59 -6.22 -1.56
C VAL A 88 8.31 -7.05 -1.52
N THR A 89 7.31 -6.64 -2.30
CA THR A 89 6.04 -7.34 -2.48
C THR A 89 6.22 -8.56 -3.37
N THR A 90 5.27 -9.49 -3.33
CA THR A 90 5.26 -10.68 -4.19
C THR A 90 5.05 -10.37 -5.67
N ASP A 91 4.36 -9.27 -5.93
CA ASP A 91 3.82 -8.81 -7.20
C ASP A 91 3.89 -7.28 -7.23
N PHE A 92 4.00 -6.71 -8.42
CA PHE A 92 4.09 -5.26 -8.62
C PHE A 92 2.70 -4.62 -8.68
N TRP A 93 1.76 -5.30 -9.35
CA TRP A 93 0.43 -4.80 -9.60
C TRP A 93 -0.55 -5.31 -8.55
N GLN A 94 -1.12 -4.39 -7.79
CA GLN A 94 -2.07 -4.66 -6.71
C GLN A 94 -3.52 -4.40 -7.12
N GLY A 95 -3.78 -4.09 -8.40
CA GLY A 95 -5.07 -3.58 -8.87
C GLY A 95 -6.18 -4.63 -8.93
N ASP A 96 -5.81 -5.91 -8.95
CA ASP A 96 -6.71 -7.07 -8.88
C ASP A 96 -6.92 -7.59 -7.45
N GLU A 97 -6.17 -7.06 -6.49
CA GLU A 97 -6.25 -7.49 -5.09
C GLU A 97 -7.49 -6.92 -4.38
N GLU A 98 -8.15 -7.73 -3.54
CA GLU A 98 -9.34 -7.37 -2.75
C GLU A 98 -9.14 -6.05 -1.99
N LYS A 99 -7.97 -5.88 -1.37
CA LYS A 99 -7.58 -4.71 -0.58
C LYS A 99 -7.60 -3.39 -1.38
N PHE A 100 -7.36 -3.47 -2.70
CA PHE A 100 -7.46 -2.35 -3.63
C PHE A 100 -8.90 -2.21 -4.14
N LEU A 101 -9.50 -3.29 -4.62
CA LEU A 101 -10.85 -3.30 -5.21
C LEU A 101 -11.95 -2.84 -4.23
N GLU A 102 -11.79 -3.10 -2.93
CA GLU A 102 -12.72 -2.68 -1.89
C GLU A 102 -12.60 -1.19 -1.52
N ILE A 103 -11.53 -0.51 -1.92
CA ILE A 103 -11.26 0.88 -1.54
C ILE A 103 -11.24 1.82 -2.73
N PHE A 104 -10.54 1.45 -3.80
CA PHE A 104 -10.29 2.36 -4.90
C PHE A 104 -11.59 2.65 -5.68
N ASP A 105 -11.88 3.95 -5.83
CA ASP A 105 -12.99 4.45 -6.66
C ASP A 105 -12.59 5.77 -7.29
N SER A 106 -12.61 5.82 -8.62
CA SER A 106 -12.32 7.04 -9.39
C SER A 106 -13.51 8.01 -9.48
N ASN A 107 -14.68 7.64 -8.97
CA ASN A 107 -15.84 8.55 -8.91
C ASN A 107 -15.66 9.64 -7.84
N VAL A 108 -16.23 10.82 -8.10
CA VAL A 108 -16.25 11.95 -7.17
C VAL A 108 -17.72 12.37 -6.90
N PRO A 109 -18.26 12.19 -5.69
CA PRO A 109 -17.63 11.55 -4.53
C PRO A 109 -17.47 10.02 -4.72
N SER A 110 -16.51 9.44 -4.01
CA SER A 110 -16.35 7.98 -3.94
C SER A 110 -17.61 7.32 -3.39
N ARG A 111 -17.93 6.13 -3.92
CA ARG A 111 -19.00 5.26 -3.42
C ARG A 111 -18.47 4.10 -2.59
N LYS A 112 -17.14 4.03 -2.41
CA LYS A 112 -16.44 3.01 -1.62
C LYS A 112 -16.20 3.50 -0.19
N PRO A 113 -16.02 2.57 0.78
CA PRO A 113 -15.71 2.94 2.15
C PRO A 113 -14.32 3.61 2.28
N ASP A 114 -14.12 4.37 3.36
CA ASP A 114 -12.83 5.05 3.65
C ASP A 114 -11.77 4.12 4.27
N SER A 115 -12.08 2.83 4.44
CA SER A 115 -11.13 1.83 4.91
C SER A 115 -11.63 0.41 4.66
N PHE A 116 -10.70 -0.51 4.42
CA PHE A 116 -10.95 -1.95 4.33
C PHE A 116 -10.01 -2.67 5.27
N ILE A 117 -10.50 -3.71 5.95
CA ILE A 117 -9.72 -4.57 6.83
C ILE A 117 -9.92 -6.00 6.37
N SER A 118 -8.86 -6.64 5.90
CA SER A 118 -8.92 -8.03 5.44
C SER A 118 -9.06 -9.00 6.62
N ARG A 119 -9.48 -10.23 6.33
CA ARG A 119 -9.38 -11.32 7.29
C ARG A 119 -7.91 -11.56 7.64
N ALA A 120 -7.61 -11.68 8.93
CA ALA A 120 -6.26 -11.98 9.38
C ALA A 120 -5.78 -13.32 8.82
N ARG A 121 -4.57 -13.33 8.27
CA ARG A 121 -3.91 -14.54 7.77
C ARG A 121 -2.61 -14.77 8.52
N TRP A 122 -2.21 -16.02 8.62
CA TRP A 122 -0.89 -16.37 9.13
C TRP A 122 0.17 -15.91 8.13
N ASP A 123 1.12 -15.13 8.60
CA ASP A 123 2.25 -14.66 7.83
C ASP A 123 3.51 -15.39 8.29
N ASP A 124 4.08 -16.22 7.42
CA ASP A 124 5.24 -17.04 7.75
C ASP A 124 6.54 -16.23 7.90
N SER A 125 6.62 -15.04 7.30
CA SER A 125 7.80 -14.18 7.38
C SER A 125 7.93 -13.51 8.75
N THR A 126 6.80 -13.17 9.37
CA THR A 126 6.70 -12.49 10.66
C THR A 126 6.26 -13.41 11.81
N LYS A 127 5.85 -14.64 11.50
CA LYS A 127 5.29 -15.63 12.45
C LYS A 127 4.14 -15.05 13.27
N ALA A 128 3.26 -14.32 12.61
CA ALA A 128 2.16 -13.57 13.22
C ALA A 128 0.87 -13.67 12.40
N MET A 129 -0.27 -13.35 13.05
CA MET A 129 -1.54 -13.17 12.36
C MET A 129 -1.64 -11.72 11.89
N ILE A 130 -1.51 -11.52 10.58
CA ILE A 130 -1.49 -10.21 9.95
C ILE A 130 -2.84 -9.96 9.26
N ALA A 131 -3.48 -8.85 9.58
CA ALA A 131 -4.57 -8.30 8.77
C ALA A 131 -4.02 -7.16 7.91
N GLN A 132 -4.55 -6.99 6.70
CA GLN A 132 -4.22 -5.85 5.87
C GLN A 132 -5.29 -4.78 6.05
N VAL A 133 -4.83 -3.55 6.25
CA VAL A 133 -5.69 -2.38 6.43
C VAL A 133 -5.39 -1.41 5.31
N SER A 134 -6.37 -1.20 4.42
CA SER A 134 -6.24 -0.33 3.26
C SER A 134 -7.10 0.91 3.45
N VAL A 135 -6.54 2.06 3.09
CA VAL A 135 -7.21 3.37 3.16
C VAL A 135 -6.95 4.14 1.86
N PRO A 136 -7.85 5.05 1.47
CA PRO A 136 -7.68 5.86 0.28
C PRO A 136 -6.59 6.93 0.46
N VAL A 137 -5.94 7.28 -0.64
CA VAL A 137 -5.11 8.49 -0.77
C VAL A 137 -5.88 9.48 -1.64
N TYR A 138 -6.16 10.67 -1.08
CA TYR A 138 -6.93 11.71 -1.76
C TYR A 138 -6.06 12.89 -2.20
N ASP A 139 -6.37 13.44 -3.37
CA ASP A 139 -5.98 14.79 -3.81
C ASP A 139 -7.26 15.61 -4.00
N GLY A 140 -7.59 16.42 -2.99
CA GLY A 140 -8.92 17.03 -2.90
C GLY A 140 -10.00 15.97 -2.69
N GLU A 141 -11.03 15.98 -3.55
CA GLU A 141 -12.11 14.99 -3.52
C GLU A 141 -11.81 13.73 -4.35
N SER A 142 -10.72 13.75 -5.14
CA SER A 142 -10.35 12.67 -6.04
C SER A 142 -9.49 11.63 -5.33
N MET A 143 -9.90 10.37 -5.34
CA MET A 143 -9.06 9.28 -4.91
C MET A 143 -8.01 8.98 -5.98
N ILE A 144 -6.74 9.06 -5.61
CA ILE A 144 -5.62 8.92 -6.56
C ILE A 144 -4.81 7.64 -6.34
N GLY A 145 -5.11 6.87 -5.29
CA GLY A 145 -4.45 5.61 -4.98
C GLY A 145 -4.87 5.09 -3.62
N THR A 146 -4.19 4.06 -3.12
CA THR A 146 -4.46 3.48 -1.80
C THR A 146 -3.16 3.27 -1.00
N LEU A 147 -3.27 3.34 0.32
CA LEU A 147 -2.21 2.94 1.25
C LEU A 147 -2.67 1.70 2.01
N THR A 148 -1.95 0.61 1.86
CA THR A 148 -2.21 -0.66 2.55
C THR A 148 -1.14 -0.93 3.58
N VAL A 149 -1.52 -1.26 4.81
CA VAL A 149 -0.61 -1.59 5.90
C VAL A 149 -0.93 -2.98 6.46
N GLY A 150 0.10 -3.83 6.56
CA GLY A 150 0.03 -5.10 7.28
C GLY A 150 0.14 -4.89 8.78
N VAL A 151 -0.85 -5.37 9.54
CA VAL A 151 -0.98 -5.17 10.99
C VAL A 151 -1.00 -6.51 11.74
N ASP A 152 -0.04 -6.69 12.65
CA ASP A 152 -0.01 -7.79 13.62
C ASP A 152 -1.03 -7.56 14.73
N LEU A 153 -2.16 -8.25 14.61
CA LEU A 153 -3.31 -8.06 15.50
C LEU A 153 -3.00 -8.43 16.96
N LYS A 154 -2.05 -9.35 17.22
CA LYS A 154 -1.67 -9.73 18.59
C LYS A 154 -0.95 -8.60 19.33
N ARG A 155 -0.33 -7.68 18.59
CA ARG A 155 0.45 -6.57 19.14
C ARG A 155 -0.29 -5.24 19.11
N VAL A 156 -1.53 -5.23 18.61
CA VAL A 156 -2.40 -4.06 18.71
C VAL A 156 -2.86 -3.96 20.17
N PRO A 157 -2.58 -2.85 20.88
CA PRO A 157 -3.04 -2.67 22.26
C PRO A 157 -4.55 -2.84 22.34
N HIS A 158 -5.01 -3.74 23.20
CA HIS A 158 -6.45 -3.89 23.47
C HIS A 158 -6.85 -2.84 24.50
N PRO A 159 -7.99 -2.14 24.33
CA PRO A 159 -8.40 -1.08 25.25
C PRO A 159 -8.68 -1.49 26.70
N ASN A 160 -8.56 -2.77 27.08
CA ASN A 160 -8.76 -3.22 28.45
C ASN A 160 -7.85 -4.40 28.76
N HIS A 161 -6.72 -4.12 29.41
CA HIS A 161 -6.16 -4.83 30.56
C HIS A 161 -5.21 -3.87 31.29
#